data_AF-A0AAV8ZPZ8-F1
#
_entry.id   AF-A0AAV8ZPZ8-F1
#
_cell.length_a   1.000
_cell.length_b   1.000
_cell.length_c   1.000
_cell.angle_alpha   90.00
_cell.angle_beta   90.00
_cell.angle_gamma   90.00
#
_symmetry.space_group_name_H-M   'P 1'
#
loop_
_entity.id
_entity.type
_entity.pdbx_description
1 polymer ?
#
loop_
_entity_poly.entity_id
_entity_poly.type
_entity_poly.pdbx_seq_one_letter_code
_entity_poly.pdbx_strand_id
1 'polypeptide(L)'
;MSLIPKDLRGVVYCTSLKHGGEDEWDFLWKKYQNSNVATEKNTILSALGCSSEIWILSRYLEWSLDDTKIRRQDSSTVFSSVARNDVGYYIAKNFFYDNVKQIFKQ
;
A
#
# COMPACT_ATOMS: atom_id res chain seq x y z
N MET A 1 -22.35 5.44 8.68
CA MET A 1 -21.11 5.33 7.88
C MET A 1 -21.34 6.08 6.58
N SER A 2 -20.77 7.27 6.39
CA SER A 2 -20.99 8.05 5.17
C SER A 2 -20.44 7.31 3.95
N LEU A 3 -21.27 7.20 2.91
CA LEU A 3 -20.89 6.56 1.65
C LEU A 3 -19.92 7.52 0.94
N ILE A 4 -18.61 7.31 1.07
CA ILE A 4 -17.61 8.11 0.34
C ILE A 4 -17.83 7.89 -1.16
N PRO A 5 -18.10 8.97 -1.94
CA PRO A 5 -18.21 8.87 -3.39
C PRO A 5 -16.98 8.21 -3.99
N LYS A 6 -17.17 7.34 -4.99
CA LYS A 6 -16.09 6.51 -5.57
C LYS A 6 -14.86 7.35 -5.97
N ASP A 7 -15.11 8.48 -6.61
CA ASP A 7 -14.06 9.36 -7.14
C ASP A 7 -13.24 10.07 -6.04
N LEU A 8 -13.80 10.16 -4.82
CA LEU A 8 -13.13 10.78 -3.68
C LEU A 8 -12.39 9.76 -2.80
N ARG A 9 -12.60 8.45 -3.00
CA ARG A 9 -12.04 7.41 -2.12
C ARG A 9 -10.53 7.45 -2.04
N GLY A 10 -9.84 7.60 -3.18
CA GLY A 10 -8.38 7.65 -3.19
C GLY A 10 -7.83 8.76 -2.29
N VAL A 11 -8.35 9.98 -2.45
CA VAL A 11 -7.93 11.15 -1.65
C VAL A 11 -8.30 10.97 -0.19
N VAL A 12 -9.53 10.54 0.11
CA VAL A 12 -9.99 10.35 1.49
C VAL A 12 -9.16 9.27 2.19
N TYR A 13 -8.96 8.10 1.58
CA TYR A 13 -8.16 7.02 2.15
C TYR A 13 -6.71 7.43 2.38
N CYS A 14 -6.07 8.04 1.38
CA CYS A 14 -4.69 8.49 1.51
C CYS A 14 -4.54 9.54 2.62
N THR A 15 -5.48 10.49 2.72
CA THR A 15 -5.47 11.51 3.78
C THR A 15 -5.67 10.90 5.17
N SER A 16 -6.60 9.95 5.31
CA SER A 16 -6.81 9.21 6.56
C SER A 16 -5.56 8.47 7.00
N LEU A 17 -4.82 7.85 6.08
CA LEU A 17 -3.59 7.13 6.41
C LEU A 17 -2.39 8.03 6.66
N LYS A 18 -2.32 9.18 5.99
CA LYS A 18 -1.25 10.16 6.21
C LYS A 18 -1.28 10.75 7.62
N HIS A 19 -2.49 10.95 8.16
CA HIS A 19 -2.73 11.55 9.47
C HIS A 19 -3.16 10.57 10.57
N GLY A 20 -3.42 9.31 10.21
CA GLY A 20 -3.76 8.23 11.11
C GLY A 20 -2.57 7.33 11.45
N GLY A 21 -2.85 6.21 12.11
CA GLY A 21 -1.86 5.22 12.54
C GLY A 21 -2.18 3.81 12.06
N GLU A 22 -1.80 2.82 12.87
CA GLU A 22 -2.03 1.40 12.57
C GLU A 22 -3.51 1.07 12.41
N ASP A 23 -4.39 1.63 13.24
CA ASP A 23 -5.82 1.33 13.21
C ASP A 23 -6.47 1.69 11.86
N GLU A 24 -6.17 2.88 11.31
CA GLU A 24 -6.65 3.29 9.99
C GLU A 24 -6.07 2.40 8.87
N TRP A 25 -4.81 2.00 9.02
CA TRP A 25 -4.13 1.13 8.06
C TRP A 25 -4.75 -0.26 8.03
N ASP A 26 -4.94 -0.87 9.19
CA ASP A 26 -5.55 -2.19 9.36
C ASP A 26 -7.00 -2.20 8.91
N PHE A 27 -7.74 -1.12 9.14
CA PHE A 27 -9.09 -0.96 8.62
C PHE A 27 -9.11 -1.04 7.08
N LEU A 28 -8.25 -0.28 6.40
CA LEU A 28 -8.17 -0.30 4.95
C LEU A 28 -7.62 -1.63 4.41
N TRP A 29 -6.65 -2.22 5.10
CA TRP A 29 -6.11 -3.54 4.75
C TRP A 29 -7.20 -4.62 4.79
N LYS A 30 -7.99 -4.67 5.87
CA LYS A 30 -9.15 -5.57 6.00
C LYS A 30 -10.18 -5.33 4.89
N LYS A 31 -10.39 -4.06 4.51
CA LYS A 31 -11.27 -3.71 3.38
C LYS A 31 -10.72 -4.21 2.03
N TYR A 32 -9.42 -4.13 1.81
CA TYR A 32 -8.77 -4.70 0.61
C TYR A 32 -8.96 -6.22 0.55
N GLN A 33 -8.78 -6.92 1.66
CA GLN A 33 -8.96 -8.38 1.75
C GLN A 33 -10.40 -8.80 1.44
N ASN A 34 -11.38 -8.06 1.94
CA ASN A 34 -12.81 -8.37 1.77
C ASN A 34 -13.41 -7.87 0.44
N SER A 35 -12.71 -7.01 -0.30
CA SER A 35 -13.21 -6.49 -1.58
C SER A 35 -13.17 -7.56 -2.68
N ASN A 36 -14.18 -7.58 -3.54
CA ASN A 36 -14.18 -8.32 -4.80
C ASN A 36 -14.07 -7.39 -6.03
N VAL A 37 -13.99 -6.08 -5.81
CA VAL A 37 -13.93 -5.07 -6.88
C VAL A 37 -12.48 -4.68 -7.14
N ALA A 38 -11.96 -5.02 -8.32
CA ALA A 38 -10.56 -4.79 -8.69
C ALA A 38 -10.15 -3.30 -8.59
N THR A 39 -11.02 -2.38 -9.03
CA THR A 39 -10.75 -0.94 -8.95
C THR A 39 -10.70 -0.42 -7.52
N GLU A 40 -11.53 -0.96 -6.62
CA GLU A 40 -11.46 -0.63 -5.19
C GLU A 40 -10.17 -1.18 -4.59
N LYS A 41 -9.77 -2.41 -4.93
CA LYS A 41 -8.49 -2.97 -4.47
C LYS A 41 -7.30 -2.11 -4.87
N ASN A 42 -7.23 -1.71 -6.14
CA ASN A 42 -6.15 -0.85 -6.62
C ASN A 42 -6.15 0.51 -5.92
N THR A 43 -7.33 1.09 -5.69
CA THR A 43 -7.48 2.33 -4.91
C THR A 43 -6.93 2.18 -3.49
N ILE A 44 -7.26 1.06 -2.82
CA ILE A 44 -6.79 0.79 -1.46
C ILE A 44 -5.28 0.53 -1.43
N LEU A 45 -4.74 -0.31 -2.33
CA LEU A 45 -3.30 -0.59 -2.38
C LEU A 45 -2.46 0.68 -2.62
N SER A 46 -2.94 1.56 -3.49
CA SER A 46 -2.30 2.88 -3.68
C SER A 46 -2.35 3.71 -2.39
N ALA A 47 -3.51 3.78 -1.73
CA ALA A 47 -3.69 4.56 -0.51
C ALA A 47 -2.86 4.04 0.68
N LEU A 48 -2.70 2.71 0.82
CA LEU A 48 -1.93 2.10 1.92
C LEU A 48 -0.46 2.57 1.97
N GLY A 49 0.10 2.99 0.84
CA GLY A 49 1.43 3.62 0.77
C GLY A 49 1.50 5.06 1.29
N CYS A 50 0.35 5.70 1.60
CA CYS A 50 0.30 7.06 2.13
C CYS A 50 0.55 7.16 3.65
N SER A 51 0.76 6.04 4.35
CA SER A 51 1.07 6.06 5.78
C SER A 51 2.32 6.88 6.07
N SER A 52 2.36 7.54 7.23
CA SER A 52 3.56 8.21 7.75
C SER A 52 4.41 7.31 8.65
N GLU A 53 3.93 6.09 8.95
CA GLU A 53 4.58 5.13 9.84
C GLU A 53 5.61 4.28 9.08
N ILE A 54 6.91 4.55 9.30
CA ILE A 54 8.05 3.89 8.64
C ILE A 54 7.93 2.37 8.69
N TRP A 55 7.63 1.81 9.87
CA TRP A 55 7.59 0.38 10.08
C TRP A 55 6.42 -0.28 9.34
N ILE A 56 5.29 0.42 9.15
CA ILE A 56 4.17 -0.03 8.32
C ILE A 56 4.59 -0.07 6.86
N LEU A 57 5.25 0.98 6.36
CA LEU A 57 5.72 1.02 4.97
C LEU A 57 6.75 -0.08 4.68
N SER A 58 7.67 -0.35 5.61
CA SER A 58 8.63 -1.46 5.51
C SER A 58 7.92 -2.81 5.42
N ARG A 59 7.00 -3.11 6.36
CA ARG A 59 6.18 -4.34 6.36
C ARG A 59 5.38 -4.47 5.05
N TYR A 60 4.86 -3.35 4.54
CA TYR A 60 4.06 -3.34 3.33
C TYR A 60 4.88 -3.66 2.08
N LEU A 61 6.12 -3.16 2.00
CA LEU A 61 7.07 -3.55 0.96
C LEU A 61 7.41 -5.03 1.02
N GLU A 62 7.66 -5.59 2.20
CA GLU A 62 7.90 -7.04 2.36
C GLU A 62 6.72 -7.87 1.84
N TRP A 63 5.49 -7.47 2.15
CA TRP A 63 4.30 -8.13 1.65
C TRP A 63 4.15 -8.05 0.13
N SER A 64 4.76 -7.07 -0.54
CA SER A 64 4.74 -7.01 -2.02
C SER A 64 5.52 -8.15 -2.67
N LEU A 65 6.37 -8.85 -1.91
CA LEU A 65 7.10 -10.04 -2.35
C LEU A 65 6.46 -11.36 -1.88
N ASP A 66 5.36 -11.31 -1.14
CA ASP A 66 4.61 -12.45 -0.63
C ASP A 66 3.27 -12.61 -1.38
N ASP A 67 3.23 -13.58 -2.30
CA ASP A 67 2.05 -13.88 -3.12
C ASP A 67 0.81 -14.31 -2.31
N THR A 68 0.98 -14.67 -1.03
CA THR A 68 -0.16 -14.96 -0.12
C THR A 68 -0.81 -13.69 0.44
N LYS A 69 -0.13 -12.55 0.36
CA LYS A 69 -0.59 -11.24 0.85
C LYS A 69 -1.01 -10.32 -0.28
N ILE A 70 -0.13 -10.15 -1.27
CA ILE A 70 -0.32 -9.28 -2.42
C ILE A 70 -0.07 -10.10 -3.67
N ARG A 71 -0.97 -10.01 -4.65
CA ARG A 71 -0.78 -10.70 -5.92
C ARG A 71 0.42 -10.08 -6.63
N ARG A 72 1.29 -10.90 -7.20
CA ARG A 72 2.44 -10.49 -8.02
C ARG A 72 2.19 -9.34 -9.01
N GLN A 73 1.03 -9.34 -9.68
CA GLN A 73 0.65 -8.27 -10.63
C GLN A 73 0.39 -6.90 -9.97
N ASP A 74 0.06 -6.90 -8.68
CA ASP A 74 -0.28 -5.70 -7.90
C ASP A 74 0.95 -5.16 -7.11
N SER A 75 2.04 -5.93 -7.03
CA SER A 75 3.27 -5.57 -6.29
C SER A 75 3.89 -4.26 -6.74
N SER A 76 3.82 -3.94 -8.04
CA SER A 76 4.30 -2.66 -8.59
C SER A 76 3.51 -1.45 -8.09
N THR A 77 2.21 -1.62 -7.81
CA THR A 77 1.36 -0.58 -7.21
C THR A 77 1.82 -0.28 -5.79
N VAL A 78 2.13 -1.32 -5.02
CA VAL A 78 2.64 -1.19 -3.64
C VAL A 78 4.00 -0.51 -3.62
N PHE A 79 4.94 -0.97 -4.43
CA PHE A 79 6.26 -0.35 -4.51
C PHE A 79 6.16 1.13 -4.91
N SER A 80 5.39 1.43 -5.96
CA SER A 80 5.27 2.80 -6.47
C SER A 80 4.54 3.74 -5.51
N SER A 81 3.58 3.27 -4.72
CA SER A 81 2.90 4.10 -3.71
C SER A 81 3.85 4.46 -2.56
N VAL A 82 4.64 3.50 -2.07
CA VAL A 82 5.65 3.76 -1.03
C VAL A 82 6.80 4.62 -1.55
N ALA A 83 7.26 4.39 -2.78
CA ALA A 83 8.34 5.19 -3.39
C ALA A 83 7.97 6.66 -3.63
N ARG A 84 6.67 6.97 -3.79
CA ARG A 84 6.16 8.35 -3.94
C ARG A 84 5.87 9.04 -2.60
N ASN A 85 5.96 8.32 -1.49
CA ASN A 85 5.77 8.85 -0.15
C ASN A 85 7.06 9.55 0.33
N ASP A 86 6.93 10.75 0.90
CA ASP A 86 8.08 11.56 1.35
C ASP A 86 8.96 10.82 2.39
N VAL A 87 8.32 10.08 3.30
CA VAL A 87 9.00 9.26 4.31
C VAL A 87 9.38 7.88 3.75
N GLY A 88 8.57 7.36 2.82
CA GLY A 88 8.73 6.03 2.22
C GLY A 88 9.82 5.92 1.16
N TYR A 89 10.22 7.01 0.49
CA TYR A 89 11.15 6.97 -0.64
C TYR A 89 12.46 6.23 -0.30
N TYR A 90 13.11 6.59 0.81
CA TYR A 90 14.39 5.99 1.18
C TYR A 90 14.25 4.51 1.56
N ILE A 91 13.12 4.14 2.16
CA ILE A 91 12.81 2.74 2.53
C ILE A 91 12.60 1.91 1.27
N ALA A 92 11.78 2.40 0.32
CA ALA A 92 11.53 1.75 -0.95
C ALA A 92 12.82 1.60 -1.78
N LYS A 93 13.67 2.64 -1.80
CA LYS A 93 14.97 2.59 -2.46
C LYS A 93 15.85 1.49 -1.89
N ASN A 94 16.04 1.44 -0.57
CA ASN A 94 16.87 0.41 0.07
C ASN A 94 16.29 -0.98 -0.15
N PHE A 95 14.99 -1.14 0.06
CA PHE A 95 14.27 -2.38 -0.20
C PHE A 95 14.50 -2.91 -1.63
N PHE A 96 14.48 -2.03 -2.63
CA PHE A 96 14.75 -2.41 -4.02
C PHE A 96 16.17 -2.96 -4.20
N TYR A 97 17.18 -2.28 -3.65
CA TYR A 97 18.57 -2.72 -3.77
C TYR A 97 18.79 -4.07 -3.05
N ASP A 98 18.22 -4.23 -1.86
CA ASP A 98 18.38 -5.44 -1.05
C ASP A 98 17.68 -6.65 -1.67
N ASN A 99 16.56 -6.43 -2.37
CA ASN A 99 15.71 -7.48 -2.92
C ASN A 99 15.78 -7.62 -4.45
N VAL A 100 16.72 -6.92 -5.11
CA VAL A 100 16.80 -6.83 -6.58
C VAL A 100 16.78 -8.22 -7.25
N LYS A 101 17.47 -9.21 -6.69
CA LYS A 101 17.53 -10.58 -7.22
C LYS A 101 16.19 -11.31 -7.15
N GLN A 102 15.39 -11.05 -6.13
CA GLN A 102 14.06 -11.64 -5.97
C GLN A 102 13.06 -10.93 -6.90
N ILE A 103 13.14 -9.60 -6.98
CA ILE A 103 12.31 -8.78 -7.88
C ILE A 103 12.52 -9.19 -9.35
N PHE A 104 13.75 -9.45 -9.77
CA PHE A 104 14.04 -9.94 -11.13
C PHE A 104 13.46 -11.34 -11.43
N LYS A 105 13.13 -12.13 -10.41
CA LYS A 105 12.49 -13.46 -10.55
C LYS A 105 10.98 -13.40 -10.40
N GLN A 106 10.45 -12.27 -9.90
CA GLN A 106 9.05 -11.90 -9.98
C GLN A 106 8.63 -11.51 -11.40
#